data_AF-I0YZK1-F1
#
_entry.id   AF-I0YZK1-F1
#
_cell.length_a   1.000
_cell.length_b   1.000
_cell.length_c   1.000
_cell.angle_alpha   90.00
_cell.angle_beta   90.00
_cell.angle_gamma   90.00
#
_symmetry.space_group_name_H-M   'P 1'
#
loop_
_entity.id
_entity.type
_entity.pdbx_description
1 polymer ?
#
loop_
_entity_poly.entity_id
_entity_poly.type
_entity_poly.pdbx_seq_one_letter_code
_entity_poly.pdbx_strand_id
1 'polypeptide(L)'
;MEEENRTVQHSAMNGTASEHASKPSTYSHDSEPPPPQAGAAAAALMQHCFSEELLDSTVHFQVMDLGRQLYIWVGTSAAQMGSLCFASPIGAARGMPPVATLVRGANEGSSASLAQRLAKRAGRPVAVAWSLPEEPPAFGLVAERRLMRELQTLQLVSQPASP
;
A
#
# COMPACT_ATOMS: atom_id res chain seq x y z
N MET A 1 28.98 -23.02 -46.93
CA MET A 1 29.27 -23.52 -48.28
C MET A 1 28.30 -22.81 -49.18
N GLU A 2 28.61 -21.79 -49.97
CA GLU A 2 29.81 -21.08 -50.44
C GLU A 2 29.26 -19.72 -50.94
N GLU A 3 29.92 -18.58 -50.72
CA GLU A 3 30.77 -17.88 -51.73
C GLU A 3 30.12 -17.75 -53.13
N GLU A 4 30.20 -16.67 -53.89
CA GLU A 4 30.75 -15.32 -53.81
C GLU A 4 30.33 -14.64 -55.14
N ASN A 5 30.28 -13.30 -55.14
CA ASN A 5 30.68 -12.44 -56.25
C ASN A 5 29.91 -12.38 -57.59
N ARG A 6 29.44 -11.16 -57.92
CA ARG A 6 29.76 -10.47 -59.20
C ARG A 6 29.37 -8.99 -59.19
N THR A 7 30.38 -8.16 -58.92
CA THR A 7 30.87 -7.00 -59.71
C THR A 7 29.92 -6.22 -60.66
N VAL A 8 29.66 -4.97 -60.25
CA VAL A 8 29.79 -3.65 -60.94
C VAL A 8 29.10 -3.41 -62.30
N GLN A 9 28.25 -2.36 -62.35
CA GLN A 9 28.36 -1.29 -63.36
C GLN A 9 27.82 0.06 -62.85
N HIS A 10 28.70 1.06 -62.82
CA HIS A 10 28.38 2.48 -62.66
C HIS A 10 27.69 3.01 -63.94
N SER A 11 26.63 3.82 -63.78
CA SER A 11 26.33 4.90 -64.73
C SER A 11 25.63 6.04 -64.00
N ALA A 12 26.13 7.23 -64.30
CA ALA A 12 25.88 8.47 -63.61
C ALA A 12 24.69 9.25 -64.19
N MET A 13 24.34 10.31 -63.44
CA MET A 13 23.72 11.57 -63.85
C MET A 13 22.20 11.75 -63.65
N ASN A 14 21.95 12.54 -62.60
CA ASN A 14 21.15 13.76 -62.54
C ASN A 14 19.62 13.69 -62.70
N GLY A 15 18.92 14.14 -61.65
CA GLY A 15 17.52 14.51 -61.74
C GLY A 15 16.92 15.00 -60.42
N THR A 16 17.08 16.30 -60.17
CA THR A 16 16.19 17.17 -59.40
C THR A 16 15.94 16.87 -57.91
N ALA A 17 16.59 17.68 -57.07
CA ALA A 17 16.28 17.86 -55.66
C ALA A 17 14.82 18.31 -55.47
N SER A 18 14.07 17.58 -54.65
CA SER A 18 12.82 18.06 -54.05
C SER A 18 13.15 18.58 -52.65
N GLU A 19 13.00 19.88 -52.50
CA GLU A 19 13.32 20.70 -51.34
C GLU A 19 12.31 20.42 -50.21
N HIS A 20 12.62 19.47 -49.32
CA HIS A 20 11.97 19.41 -48.01
C HIS A 20 12.82 20.18 -47.00
N ALA A 21 12.48 21.47 -46.85
CA ALA A 21 13.05 22.35 -45.84
C ALA A 21 12.82 21.76 -44.43
N SER A 22 13.87 21.18 -43.84
CA SER A 22 13.94 20.91 -42.42
C SER A 22 13.97 22.24 -41.66
N LYS A 23 12.89 22.56 -40.94
CA LYS A 23 12.93 23.65 -39.95
C LYS A 23 13.76 23.17 -38.75
N PRO A 24 14.79 23.91 -38.31
CA PRO A 24 15.47 23.60 -37.06
C PRO A 24 14.52 23.92 -35.91
N SER A 25 14.02 22.88 -35.24
CA SER A 25 13.31 23.04 -33.98
C SER A 25 14.35 23.38 -32.91
N THR A 26 14.48 24.67 -32.62
CA THR A 26 15.31 25.22 -31.55
C THR A 26 14.89 24.60 -30.22
N TYR A 27 15.72 23.69 -29.70
CA TYR A 27 15.67 23.26 -28.31
C TYR A 27 16.23 24.40 -27.45
N SER A 28 15.35 25.21 -26.88
CA SER A 28 15.71 26.13 -25.81
C SER A 28 15.97 25.31 -24.54
N HIS A 29 17.24 25.22 -24.16
CA HIS A 29 17.74 24.52 -22.99
C HIS A 29 17.87 25.53 -21.85
N ASP A 30 16.78 25.85 -21.13
CA ASP A 30 16.88 26.48 -19.80
C ASP A 30 15.50 26.53 -19.09
N SER A 31 15.00 25.35 -18.72
CA SER A 31 13.99 25.27 -17.66
C SER A 31 14.64 24.53 -16.51
N GLU A 32 15.20 25.29 -15.57
CA GLU A 32 15.63 24.81 -14.27
C GLU A 32 14.54 23.87 -13.71
N PRO A 33 14.87 22.62 -13.34
CA PRO A 33 13.89 21.74 -12.73
C PRO A 33 13.34 22.45 -11.49
N PRO A 34 12.01 22.44 -11.27
CA PRO A 34 11.44 23.10 -10.11
C PRO A 34 12.16 22.60 -8.85
N PRO A 35 12.50 23.49 -7.90
CA PRO A 35 13.20 23.09 -6.69
C PRO A 35 12.46 21.92 -6.04
N PRO A 36 13.17 20.93 -5.46
CA PRO A 36 12.51 19.86 -4.73
C PRO A 36 11.55 20.52 -3.75
N GLN A 37 10.25 20.25 -3.91
CA GLN A 37 9.23 20.76 -3.01
C GLN A 37 9.55 20.20 -1.60
N ALA A 38 10.35 20.94 -0.85
CA ALA A 38 10.56 20.75 0.57
C ALA A 38 9.25 21.12 1.24
N GLY A 39 8.38 20.13 1.38
CA GLY A 39 7.02 20.35 1.86
C GLY A 39 6.13 19.12 1.92
N ALA A 40 6.62 17.92 1.68
CA ALA A 40 6.07 16.80 2.45
C ALA A 40 6.64 16.99 3.84
N ALA A 41 5.90 17.68 4.73
CA ALA A 41 6.17 17.58 6.16
C ALA A 41 6.48 16.11 6.42
N ALA A 42 7.70 15.79 6.83
CA ALA A 42 8.09 14.43 7.11
C ALA A 42 7.06 13.95 8.12
N ALA A 43 6.08 13.15 7.67
CA ALA A 43 4.96 12.80 8.48
C ALA A 43 5.56 12.08 9.67
N ALA A 44 5.56 12.74 10.83
CA ALA A 44 6.14 12.19 12.02
C ALA A 44 5.41 10.87 12.26
N LEU A 45 6.13 9.77 12.13
CA LEU A 45 5.59 8.45 12.36
C LEU A 45 4.99 8.46 13.77
N MET A 46 3.68 8.23 13.86
CA MET A 46 3.04 8.08 15.15
C MET A 46 3.03 6.59 15.47
N GLN A 47 3.54 6.23 16.64
CA GLN A 47 3.41 4.88 17.19
C GLN A 47 2.63 4.94 18.50
N HIS A 48 1.65 4.06 18.63
CA HIS A 48 0.88 3.85 19.85
C HIS A 48 0.90 2.37 20.20
N CYS A 49 1.38 2.04 21.38
CA CYS A 49 1.36 0.68 21.91
C CYS A 49 0.54 0.66 23.19
N PHE A 50 -0.28 -0.36 23.35
CA PHE A 50 -1.03 -0.58 24.59
C PHE A 50 -1.24 -2.07 24.80
N SER A 51 -1.70 -2.43 25.99
CA SER A 51 -1.98 -3.83 26.34
C SER A 51 -3.21 -3.90 27.23
N GLU A 52 -3.94 -5.00 27.12
CA GLU A 52 -5.15 -5.23 27.91
C GLU A 52 -5.30 -6.71 28.24
N GLU A 53 -5.79 -6.99 29.44
CA GLU A 53 -6.19 -8.33 29.86
C GLU A 53 -7.54 -8.67 29.22
N LEU A 54 -7.54 -9.63 28.31
CA LEU A 54 -8.73 -10.13 27.61
C LEU A 54 -8.84 -11.63 27.85
N LEU A 55 -9.98 -12.11 28.36
CA LEU A 55 -10.23 -13.56 28.59
C LEU A 55 -9.03 -14.28 29.22
N ASP A 56 -8.49 -13.73 30.31
CA ASP A 56 -7.35 -14.26 31.07
C ASP A 56 -6.02 -14.33 30.30
N SER A 57 -5.87 -13.55 29.24
CA SER A 57 -4.62 -13.40 28.49
C SER A 57 -4.30 -11.93 28.24
N THR A 58 -3.04 -11.55 28.45
CA THR A 58 -2.54 -10.23 28.05
C THR A 58 -2.43 -10.15 26.53
N VAL A 59 -3.18 -9.23 25.93
CA VAL A 59 -3.08 -8.90 24.51
C VAL A 59 -2.35 -7.59 24.33
N HIS A 60 -1.39 -7.58 23.43
CA HIS A 60 -0.63 -6.41 23.06
C HIS A 60 -1.11 -5.89 21.69
N PHE A 61 -1.18 -4.58 21.59
CA PHE A 61 -1.59 -3.86 20.39
C PHE A 61 -0.51 -2.85 20.04
N GLN A 62 -0.16 -2.79 18.76
CA GLN A 62 0.71 -1.76 18.20
C GLN A 62 0.01 -1.15 17.00
N VAL A 63 -0.12 0.17 17.01
CA VAL A 63 -0.69 0.97 15.93
C VAL A 63 0.37 1.96 15.46
N MET A 64 0.62 1.99 14.16
CA MET A 64 1.54 2.95 13.55
C MET A 64 0.81 3.72 12.45
N ASP A 65 0.75 5.04 12.58
CA ASP A 65 0.32 5.94 11.51
C ASP A 65 1.56 6.38 10.72
N LEU A 66 1.63 5.92 9.47
CA LEU A 66 2.69 6.22 8.51
C LEU A 66 2.29 7.38 7.58
N GLY A 67 1.30 8.18 7.99
CA GLY A 67 0.68 9.27 7.23
C GLY A 67 -0.31 8.74 6.20
N ARG A 68 0.18 8.06 5.16
CA ARG A 68 -0.65 7.55 4.07
C ARG A 68 -1.19 6.14 4.28
N GLN A 69 -0.69 5.44 5.29
CA GLN A 69 -1.02 4.05 5.58
C GLN A 69 -1.04 3.83 7.09
N LEU A 70 -1.90 2.93 7.54
CA LEU A 70 -1.85 2.38 8.88
C LEU A 70 -1.19 1.01 8.88
N TYR A 71 -0.35 0.77 9.88
CA TYR A 71 0.08 -0.56 10.26
C TYR A 71 -0.46 -0.88 11.66
N ILE A 72 -1.02 -2.07 11.80
CA ILE A 72 -1.57 -2.55 13.06
C ILE A 72 -1.05 -3.96 13.30
N TRP A 73 -0.53 -4.20 14.50
CA TRP A 73 -0.20 -5.52 14.99
C TRP A 73 -0.99 -5.81 16.25
N VAL A 74 -1.54 -7.03 16.32
CA VAL A 74 -2.25 -7.55 17.48
C VAL A 74 -1.74 -8.94 17.76
N GLY A 75 -1.26 -9.17 18.98
CA GLY A 75 -0.65 -10.43 19.36
C GLY A 75 -0.61 -10.62 20.87
N THR A 76 -0.29 -11.84 21.28
CA THR A 76 0.10 -12.15 22.67
C THR A 76 1.62 -12.07 22.82
N SER A 77 2.17 -12.20 24.03
CA SER A 77 3.59 -11.92 24.34
C SER A 77 4.63 -12.77 23.58
N ALA A 78 4.21 -13.78 22.80
CA ALA A 78 5.07 -14.40 21.81
C ALA A 78 5.21 -13.41 20.64
N ALA A 79 6.41 -12.87 20.40
CA ALA A 79 6.73 -11.92 19.33
C ALA A 79 6.56 -12.52 17.91
N GLN A 80 5.33 -12.92 17.59
CA GLN A 80 4.93 -13.56 16.36
C GLN A 80 4.12 -12.56 15.53
N MET A 81 4.42 -12.52 14.24
CA MET A 81 3.69 -11.68 13.30
C MET A 81 2.29 -12.25 13.00
N GLY A 82 2.12 -13.57 13.12
CA GLY A 82 0.90 -14.28 12.73
C GLY A 82 0.62 -14.11 11.23
N SER A 83 -0.65 -13.93 10.87
CA SER A 83 -1.06 -13.60 9.50
C SER A 83 -0.97 -12.10 9.25
N LEU A 84 -0.39 -11.67 8.13
CA LEU A 84 -0.33 -10.27 7.71
C LEU A 84 -1.15 -10.07 6.44
N CYS A 85 -2.18 -9.23 6.52
CA CYS A 85 -3.02 -8.85 5.39
C CYS A 85 -2.95 -7.35 5.13
N PHE A 86 -3.04 -6.96 3.87
CA PHE A 86 -3.07 -5.58 3.41
C PHE A 86 -4.34 -5.31 2.64
N ALA A 87 -5.06 -4.26 3.01
CA ALA A 87 -6.25 -3.81 2.30
C ALA A 87 -6.11 -2.36 1.87
N SER A 88 -6.66 -2.04 0.69
CA SER A 88 -6.62 -0.69 0.14
C SER A 88 -8.03 -0.22 -0.19
N PRO A 89 -8.44 0.99 0.23
CA PRO A 89 -9.76 1.55 -0.11
C PRO A 89 -9.87 1.92 -1.61
N ILE A 90 -8.77 1.91 -2.36
CA ILE A 90 -8.74 2.22 -3.79
C ILE A 90 -9.58 1.17 -4.54
N GLY A 91 -10.53 1.64 -5.37
CA GLY A 91 -11.45 0.76 -6.10
C GLY A 91 -12.64 0.24 -5.28
N ALA A 92 -12.74 0.59 -3.99
CA ALA A 92 -13.81 0.13 -3.10
C ALA A 92 -15.11 0.96 -3.18
N ALA A 93 -15.27 1.81 -4.21
CA ALA A 93 -16.35 2.81 -4.32
C ALA A 93 -17.77 2.25 -4.15
N ARG A 94 -17.98 0.94 -4.34
CA ARG A 94 -19.29 0.27 -4.18
C ARG A 94 -19.24 -1.02 -3.37
N GLY A 95 -18.13 -1.32 -2.68
CA GLY A 95 -17.93 -2.66 -2.12
C GLY A 95 -17.04 -2.73 -0.89
N MET A 96 -16.55 -3.93 -0.62
CA MET A 96 -15.49 -4.17 0.36
C MET A 96 -14.14 -3.90 -0.29
N PRO A 97 -13.18 -3.24 0.41
CA PRO A 97 -11.82 -3.08 -0.09
C PRO A 97 -11.19 -4.41 -0.53
N PRO A 98 -10.45 -4.46 -1.66
CA PRO A 98 -9.63 -5.62 -1.97
C PRO A 98 -8.60 -5.84 -0.86
N VAL A 99 -8.29 -7.11 -0.59
CA VAL A 99 -7.32 -7.53 0.42
C VAL A 99 -6.33 -8.51 -0.18
N ALA A 100 -5.07 -8.39 0.21
CA ALA A 100 -3.99 -9.29 -0.14
C ALA A 100 -3.37 -9.84 1.13
N THR A 101 -3.21 -11.17 1.19
CA THR A 101 -2.46 -11.83 2.26
C THR A 101 -0.98 -11.80 1.89
N LEU A 102 -0.18 -11.08 2.68
CA LEU A 102 1.26 -10.94 2.47
C LEU A 102 2.04 -12.04 3.19
N VAL A 103 1.58 -12.41 4.39
CA VAL A 103 2.11 -13.53 5.16
C VAL A 103 0.93 -14.39 5.59
N ARG A 104 0.91 -15.65 5.15
CA ARG A 104 -0.12 -16.60 5.55
C ARG A 104 0.18 -17.12 6.96
N GLY A 105 -0.85 -17.16 7.80
CA GLY A 105 -0.80 -17.71 9.14
C GLY A 105 -2.14 -18.37 9.49
N ALA A 106 -2.26 -18.93 10.69
CA ALA A 106 -3.46 -19.67 11.11
C ALA A 106 -4.75 -18.83 11.00
N ASN A 107 -4.66 -17.52 11.21
CA ASN A 107 -5.81 -16.61 11.32
C ASN A 107 -6.00 -15.69 10.11
N GLU A 108 -5.68 -16.16 8.90
CA GLU A 108 -5.80 -15.34 7.68
C GLU A 108 -7.20 -14.72 7.50
N GLY A 109 -8.27 -15.47 7.75
CA GLY A 109 -9.64 -14.97 7.56
C GLY A 109 -9.95 -13.77 8.48
N SER A 110 -9.49 -13.83 9.73
CA SER A 110 -9.68 -12.77 10.72
C SER A 110 -8.89 -11.53 10.35
N SER A 111 -7.59 -11.66 10.03
CA SER A 111 -6.73 -10.53 9.61
C SER A 111 -7.20 -9.90 8.30
N ALA A 112 -7.60 -10.71 7.32
CA ALA A 112 -8.10 -10.21 6.04
C ALA A 112 -9.39 -9.40 6.22
N SER A 113 -10.37 -9.96 6.93
CA SER A 113 -11.65 -9.28 7.14
C SER A 113 -11.49 -7.99 7.96
N LEU A 114 -10.60 -7.99 8.96
CA LEU A 114 -10.29 -6.82 9.76
C LEU A 114 -9.59 -5.74 8.93
N ALA A 115 -8.59 -6.10 8.13
CA ALA A 115 -7.91 -5.16 7.24
C ALA A 115 -8.89 -4.47 6.29
N GLN A 116 -9.82 -5.21 5.70
CA GLN A 116 -10.86 -4.64 4.82
C GLN A 116 -11.77 -3.65 5.54
N ARG A 117 -12.29 -4.02 6.72
CA ARG A 117 -13.14 -3.14 7.53
C ARG A 117 -12.39 -1.87 7.92
N LEU A 118 -11.13 -1.99 8.34
CA LEU A 118 -10.31 -0.85 8.75
C LEU A 118 -9.94 0.05 7.58
N ALA A 119 -9.54 -0.50 6.43
CA ALA A 119 -9.25 0.29 5.23
C ALA A 119 -10.47 1.10 4.78
N LYS A 120 -11.66 0.51 4.86
CA LYS A 120 -12.91 1.21 4.56
C LYS A 120 -13.19 2.35 5.55
N ARG A 121 -12.98 2.11 6.85
CA ARG A 121 -13.27 3.09 7.91
C ARG A 121 -12.22 4.19 8.05
N ALA A 122 -10.96 3.88 7.77
CA ALA A 122 -9.83 4.82 7.82
C ALA A 122 -9.73 5.67 6.54
N GLY A 123 -10.30 5.20 5.42
CA GLY A 123 -10.19 5.86 4.12
C GLY A 123 -8.77 5.83 3.53
N ARG A 124 -7.87 5.01 4.10
CA ARG A 124 -6.48 4.83 3.66
C ARG A 124 -6.07 3.35 3.77
N PRO A 125 -5.02 2.91 3.05
CA PRO A 125 -4.53 1.54 3.15
C PRO A 125 -4.18 1.13 4.58
N VAL A 126 -4.45 -0.13 4.90
CA VAL A 126 -4.19 -0.72 6.22
C VAL A 126 -3.52 -2.07 6.07
N ALA A 127 -2.39 -2.24 6.76
CA ALA A 127 -1.77 -3.53 7.00
C ALA A 127 -2.11 -4.02 8.41
N VAL A 128 -2.60 -5.25 8.53
CA VAL A 128 -2.97 -5.87 9.81
C VAL A 128 -2.20 -7.18 9.99
N ALA A 129 -1.36 -7.23 11.01
CA ALA A 129 -0.76 -8.43 11.54
C ALA A 129 -1.60 -8.95 12.71
N TRP A 130 -2.01 -10.22 12.65
CA TRP A 130 -2.89 -10.85 13.64
C TRP A 130 -2.32 -12.18 14.12
N SER A 131 -1.93 -12.22 15.38
CA SER A 131 -1.27 -13.35 16.04
C SER A 131 -1.95 -13.72 17.36
N LEU A 132 -3.28 -13.88 17.33
CA LEU A 132 -4.05 -14.35 18.49
C LEU A 132 -4.39 -15.84 18.39
N PRO A 133 -4.54 -16.58 19.49
CA PRO A 133 -5.16 -17.90 19.47
C PRO A 133 -6.59 -17.85 18.91
N GLU A 134 -7.01 -18.92 18.22
CA GLU A 134 -8.40 -19.10 17.76
C GLU A 134 -9.35 -19.38 18.93
N GLU A 135 -8.83 -20.06 19.96
CA GLU A 135 -9.59 -20.40 21.15
C GLU A 135 -9.32 -19.42 22.30
N PRO A 136 -10.36 -19.00 23.04
CA PRO A 136 -11.78 -19.29 22.80
C PRO A 136 -12.35 -18.49 21.60
N PRO A 137 -13.46 -18.92 20.95
CA PRO A 137 -14.00 -18.27 19.74
C PRO A 137 -14.33 -16.77 19.90
N ALA A 138 -14.60 -16.32 21.14
CA ALA A 138 -14.87 -14.92 21.45
C ALA A 138 -13.61 -14.04 21.50
N PHE A 139 -12.43 -14.62 21.62
CA PHE A 139 -11.17 -13.91 21.88
C PHE A 139 -10.86 -12.88 20.80
N GLY A 140 -10.91 -13.31 19.53
CA GLY A 140 -10.64 -12.42 18.41
C GLY A 140 -11.64 -11.26 18.31
N LEU A 141 -12.92 -11.52 18.58
CA LEU A 141 -13.97 -10.50 18.57
C LEU A 141 -13.77 -9.47 19.68
N VAL A 142 -13.42 -9.91 20.90
CA VAL A 142 -13.16 -9.02 22.04
C VAL A 142 -11.94 -8.15 21.76
N ALA A 143 -10.85 -8.73 21.24
CA ALA A 143 -9.65 -7.99 20.85
C ALA A 143 -9.93 -6.98 19.73
N GLU A 144 -10.70 -7.36 18.70
CA GLU A 144 -11.09 -6.44 17.63
C GLU A 144 -11.92 -5.27 18.17
N ARG A 145 -12.91 -5.54 19.02
CA ARG A 145 -13.73 -4.48 19.65
C ARG A 145 -12.86 -3.53 20.45
N ARG A 146 -11.88 -4.05 21.19
CA ARG A 146 -10.97 -3.23 21.98
C ARG A 146 -10.07 -2.35 21.09
N LEU A 147 -9.49 -2.93 20.04
CA LEU A 147 -8.71 -2.20 19.04
C LEU A 147 -9.55 -1.08 18.40
N MET A 148 -10.78 -1.39 18.00
CA MET A 148 -11.66 -0.44 17.32
C MET A 148 -12.01 0.76 18.19
N ARG A 149 -12.19 0.57 19.51
CA ARG A 149 -12.36 1.70 20.45
C ARG A 149 -11.10 2.56 20.51
N GLU A 150 -9.92 1.95 20.55
CA GLU A 150 -8.66 2.72 20.61
C GLU A 150 -8.46 3.55 19.34
N LEU A 151 -8.67 2.96 18.17
CA LEU A 151 -8.51 3.66 16.89
C LEU A 151 -9.46 4.86 16.76
N GLN A 152 -10.65 4.80 17.40
CA GLN A 152 -11.58 5.93 17.47
C GLN A 152 -11.07 7.03 18.42
N THR A 153 -10.54 6.66 19.58
CA THR A 153 -9.91 7.61 20.52
C THR A 153 -8.74 8.34 19.86
N LEU A 154 -7.94 7.63 19.07
CA LEU A 154 -6.83 8.17 18.29
C LEU A 154 -7.26 8.92 17.02
N GLN A 155 -8.57 8.94 16.70
CA GLN A 155 -9.13 9.55 15.49
C GLN A 155 -8.57 8.97 14.18
N LEU A 156 -8.10 7.72 14.20
CA LEU A 156 -7.53 7.05 13.02
C LEU A 156 -8.58 6.36 12.14
N VAL A 157 -9.79 6.17 12.66
CA VAL A 157 -10.94 5.60 11.96
C VAL A 157 -12.21 6.40 12.26
N SER A 158 -13.08 6.54 11.27
CA SER A 158 -14.37 7.21 11.45
C SER A 158 -15.30 6.40 12.37
N GLN A 159 -16.15 7.11 13.13
CA GLN A 159 -17.26 6.51 13.87
C GLN A 159 -18.21 5.82 12.88
N PRO A 160 -18.81 4.65 13.21
CA PRO A 160 -19.86 4.10 12.35
C PRO A 160 -20.96 5.15 12.20
N ALA A 161 -21.35 5.43 10.96
CA ALA A 161 -22.50 6.30 10.70
C ALA A 161 -23.72 5.71 11.46
N SER A 162 -24.31 6.50 12.35
CA SER A 162 -25.54 6.13 13.03
C SER A 162 -26.65 5.90 12.00
N PRO A 163 -27.48 4.85 12.14
CA PRO A 163 -28.60 4.58 11.26
C PRO A 163 -29.69 5.64 11.35
#